data_AF-A0A7Y4EQG2-F1
#
_entry.id   AF-A0A7Y4EQG2-F1
#
_cell.length_a   1.000
_cell.length_b   1.000
_cell.length_c   1.000
_cell.angle_alpha   90.00
_cell.angle_beta   90.00
_cell.angle_gamma   90.00
#
_symmetry.space_group_name_H-M   'P 1'
#
loop_
_entity.id
_entity.type
_entity.pdbx_description
1 polymer ?
#
loop_
_entity_poly.entity_id
_entity_poly.type
_entity_poly.pdbx_seq_one_letter_code
_entity_poly.pdbx_strand_id
1 'polypeptide(L)'
;MPTITGIAIKRFPKSGMEFAELCVLRAVEEVEHEKFQQTGIGFSTDIPFNKQALKIDVDYARQLIQTRAFVANREYELSFGANPNDPLDILVNKLAPVDEEVKKHFDNSLKK
;
A
#
# COMPACT_ATOMS: atom_id res chain seq x y z
N MET A 1 -3.29 13.02 2.46
CA MET A 1 -2.45 11.94 1.90
C MET A 1 -3.16 10.61 2.15
N PRO A 2 -2.88 9.50 1.45
CA PRO A 2 -3.52 8.23 1.79
C PRO A 2 -3.07 7.77 3.19
N THR A 3 -4.02 7.32 4.00
CA THR A 3 -3.70 6.63 5.27
C THR A 3 -3.40 5.18 4.96
N ILE A 4 -2.16 4.76 5.18
CA ILE A 4 -1.70 3.40 4.93
C ILE A 4 -1.83 2.61 6.23
N THR A 5 -2.65 1.56 6.18
CA THR A 5 -3.01 0.71 7.32
C THR A 5 -2.15 -0.54 7.40
N GLY A 6 -1.55 -0.97 6.29
CA GLY A 6 -0.75 -2.18 6.23
C GLY A 6 0.01 -2.34 4.92
N ILE A 7 0.96 -3.27 4.95
CA ILE A 7 1.71 -3.76 3.79
C ILE A 7 1.58 -5.28 3.80
N ALA A 8 1.20 -5.87 2.67
CA ALA A 8 1.06 -7.31 2.53
C ALA A 8 1.89 -7.80 1.35
N ILE A 9 2.75 -8.79 1.58
CA ILE A 9 3.41 -9.55 0.52
C ILE A 9 2.59 -10.81 0.29
N LYS A 10 2.08 -10.99 -0.93
CA LYS A 10 1.30 -12.15 -1.36
C LYS A 10 2.16 -13.01 -2.28
N ARG A 11 2.28 -14.28 -1.96
CA ARG A 11 3.04 -15.27 -2.74
C ARG A 11 2.13 -16.39 -3.19
N PHE A 12 2.27 -16.80 -4.44
CA PHE A 12 1.57 -17.90 -5.07
C PHE A 12 2.56 -19.05 -5.28
N PRO A 13 2.68 -20.01 -4.34
CA PRO A 13 3.76 -20.98 -4.35
C PRO A 13 3.82 -21.85 -5.62
N LYS A 14 2.67 -22.11 -6.25
CA LYS A 14 2.57 -22.94 -7.45
C LYS A 14 3.13 -22.27 -8.71
N SER A 15 2.97 -20.95 -8.85
CA SER A 15 3.47 -20.20 -10.01
C SER A 15 4.80 -19.50 -9.74
N GLY A 16 5.23 -19.44 -8.48
CA GLY A 16 6.39 -18.65 -8.07
C GLY A 16 6.14 -17.13 -8.07
N MET A 17 4.93 -16.69 -8.42
CA MET A 17 4.57 -15.27 -8.45
C MET A 17 4.53 -14.71 -7.03
N GLU A 18 5.12 -13.52 -6.86
CA GLU A 18 5.13 -12.76 -5.62
C GLU A 18 4.88 -11.29 -5.94
N PHE A 19 4.02 -10.64 -5.18
CA PHE A 19 3.80 -9.20 -5.28
C PHE A 19 3.43 -8.62 -3.91
N ALA A 20 3.58 -7.31 -3.77
CA ALA A 20 3.27 -6.60 -2.54
C ALA A 20 2.25 -5.50 -2.79
N GLU A 21 1.37 -5.27 -1.82
CA GLU A 21 0.28 -4.28 -1.90
C GLU A 21 0.16 -3.47 -0.61
N LEU A 22 -0.33 -2.24 -0.76
CA LEU A 22 -0.67 -1.35 0.34
C LEU A 22 -2.15 -1.48 0.70
N CYS A 23 -2.44 -1.70 1.99
CA CYS A 23 -3.79 -1.58 2.53
C CYS A 23 -4.05 -0.10 2.84
N VAL A 24 -4.91 0.55 2.07
CA VAL A 24 -5.20 1.98 2.22
C VAL A 24 -6.57 2.15 2.86
N LEU A 25 -6.65 2.97 3.91
CA LEU A 25 -7.92 3.36 4.51
C LEU A 25 -8.68 4.26 3.55
N ARG A 26 -9.90 3.87 3.21
CA ARG A 26 -10.78 4.59 2.29
C ARG A 26 -12.16 4.72 2.91
N ALA A 27 -12.87 5.81 2.62
CA ALA A 27 -14.28 5.90 2.98
C ALA A 27 -15.08 4.82 2.22
N VAL A 28 -16.08 4.25 2.88
CA VAL A 28 -17.04 3.38 2.20
C VAL A 28 -17.88 4.26 1.26
N GLU A 29 -17.75 4.03 -0.03
CA GLU A 29 -18.50 4.75 -1.07
C GLU A 29 -19.85 4.06 -1.31
N GLU A 30 -20.90 4.84 -1.54
CA GLU A 30 -22.14 4.31 -2.11
C GLU A 30 -21.94 4.14 -3.62
N VAL A 31 -22.30 2.98 -4.15
CA VAL A 31 -22.15 2.65 -5.56
C VAL A 31 -23.48 2.18 -6.10
N GLU A 32 -23.93 2.81 -7.18
CA GLU A 32 -25.08 2.36 -7.95
C GLU A 32 -24.62 2.07 -9.39
N HIS A 33 -24.52 0.78 -9.72
CA HIS A 33 -24.12 0.30 -11.03
C HIS A 33 -24.96 -0.92 -11.41
N GLU A 34 -25.21 -1.12 -12.71
CA GLU A 34 -26.11 -2.18 -13.22
C GLU A 34 -25.75 -3.59 -12.67
N LYS A 35 -24.46 -3.83 -12.47
CA LYS A 35 -23.91 -5.12 -12.01
C LYS A 35 -23.43 -5.11 -10.55
N PHE A 36 -23.48 -3.96 -9.87
CA PHE A 36 -22.92 -3.82 -8.52
C PHE A 36 -23.60 -2.68 -7.78
N GLN A 37 -24.14 -2.97 -6.60
CA GLN A 37 -24.71 -1.97 -5.70
C GLN A 37 -24.04 -2.07 -4.33
N GLN A 38 -23.71 -0.93 -3.73
CA GLN A 38 -23.14 -0.84 -2.40
C GLN A 38 -23.72 0.36 -1.65
N THR A 39 -24.09 0.14 -0.38
CA THR A 39 -24.47 1.19 0.56
C THR A 39 -23.68 0.94 1.85
N GLY A 40 -23.20 2.01 2.49
CA GLY A 40 -22.46 1.89 3.74
C GLY A 40 -21.90 3.20 4.26
N ILE A 41 -21.29 3.15 5.44
CA ILE A 41 -20.73 4.31 6.13
C ILE A 41 -19.45 3.89 6.87
N GLY A 42 -18.54 4.84 7.09
CA GLY A 42 -17.27 4.62 7.78
C GLY A 42 -16.12 4.36 6.82
N PHE A 43 -15.20 3.47 7.20
CA PHE A 43 -13.98 3.21 6.44
C PHE A 43 -13.77 1.73 6.17
N SER A 44 -13.17 1.42 5.02
CA SER A 44 -12.71 0.09 4.66
C SER A 44 -11.28 0.15 4.10
N THR A 45 -10.63 -0.99 4.03
CA THR A 45 -9.36 -1.17 3.29
C THR A 45 -9.55 -1.88 1.96
N ASP A 46 -10.80 -2.27 1.65
CA ASP A 46 -11.17 -2.87 0.38
C ASP A 46 -10.85 -1.94 -0.79
N ILE A 47 -10.60 -2.55 -1.93
CA ILE A 47 -10.36 -1.82 -3.18
C ILE A 47 -11.74 -1.41 -3.71
N PRO A 48 -12.01 -0.10 -3.90
CA PRO A 48 -13.30 0.35 -4.39
C PRO A 48 -13.62 -0.24 -5.76
N PHE A 49 -14.92 -0.35 -6.05
CA PHE A 49 -15.40 -0.75 -7.36
C PHE A 49 -14.71 0.09 -8.45
N ASN A 50 -14.20 -0.56 -9.50
CA ASN A 50 -13.41 0.02 -10.61
C ASN A 50 -12.01 0.56 -10.27
N LYS A 51 -11.48 0.36 -9.06
CA LYS A 51 -10.09 0.71 -8.74
C LYS A 51 -9.22 -0.55 -8.66
N GLN A 52 -7.90 -0.36 -8.78
CA GLN A 52 -6.91 -1.42 -8.59
C GLN A 52 -6.22 -1.28 -7.22
N ALA A 53 -5.65 -2.37 -6.75
CA ALA A 53 -4.77 -2.34 -5.58
C ALA A 53 -3.57 -1.43 -5.85
N LEU A 54 -3.12 -0.70 -4.82
CA LEU A 54 -1.84 -0.01 -4.90
C LEU A 54 -0.73 -1.01 -4.62
N LYS A 55 -0.04 -1.43 -5.68
CA LYS A 55 1.13 -2.27 -5.55
C LYS A 55 2.32 -1.45 -5.06
N ILE A 56 3.20 -2.10 -4.31
CA ILE A 56 4.48 -1.57 -3.84
C ILE A 56 5.58 -2.52 -4.30
N ASP A 57 6.77 -1.97 -4.55
CA ASP A 57 7.96 -2.77 -4.82
C ASP A 57 8.16 -3.84 -3.73
N VAL A 58 8.39 -5.08 -4.15
CA VAL A 58 8.41 -6.24 -3.24
C VAL A 58 9.62 -6.19 -2.31
N ASP A 59 10.78 -5.79 -2.82
CA ASP A 59 12.01 -5.71 -2.05
C ASP A 59 11.93 -4.57 -1.03
N TYR A 60 11.39 -3.43 -1.45
CA TYR A 60 11.13 -2.31 -0.55
C TYR A 60 10.10 -2.66 0.53
N ALA A 61 8.99 -3.31 0.17
CA ALA A 61 7.99 -3.78 1.13
C ALA A 61 8.62 -4.75 2.16
N ARG A 62 9.48 -5.66 1.69
CA ARG A 62 10.21 -6.60 2.55
C ARG A 62 11.16 -5.88 3.49
N GLN A 63 11.90 -4.88 3.01
CA GLN A 63 12.76 -4.04 3.83
C GLN A 63 11.97 -3.35 4.95
N LEU A 64 10.83 -2.73 4.63
CA LEU A 64 9.98 -2.05 5.61
C LEU A 64 9.44 -2.99 6.69
N ILE A 65 9.05 -4.21 6.30
CA ILE A 65 8.57 -5.25 7.22
C ILE A 65 9.71 -5.73 8.14
N GLN A 66 10.88 -6.03 7.58
CA GLN A 66 12.02 -6.57 8.33
C GLN A 66 12.59 -5.56 9.33
N THR A 67 12.76 -4.31 8.90
CA THR A 67 13.28 -3.21 9.74
C THR A 67 12.26 -2.69 10.74
N ARG A 68 10.98 -3.07 10.60
CA ARG A 68 9.86 -2.50 11.37
C ARG A 68 9.76 -0.97 11.21
N ALA A 69 10.23 -0.42 10.09
CA ALA A 69 10.14 1.00 9.79
C ALA A 69 8.68 1.45 9.57
N PHE A 70 7.84 0.59 8.97
CA PHE A 70 6.44 0.92 8.69
C PHE A 70 5.59 1.06 9.96
N VAL A 71 4.87 2.17 10.07
CA VAL A 71 3.88 2.44 11.13
C VAL A 71 2.48 2.48 10.51
N ALA A 72 1.60 1.58 10.94
CA ALA A 72 0.23 1.49 10.46
C ALA A 72 -0.63 2.69 10.87
N ASN A 73 -1.71 2.93 10.12
CA ASN A 73 -2.71 3.97 10.35
C ASN A 73 -2.12 5.39 10.35
N ARG A 74 -1.12 5.61 9.49
CA ARG A 74 -0.47 6.91 9.33
C ARG A 74 -0.57 7.37 7.88
N GLU A 75 -0.52 8.68 7.69
CA GLU A 75 -0.47 9.29 6.37
C GLU A 75 0.94 9.22 5.79
N TYR A 76 1.01 8.81 4.52
CA TYR A 76 2.26 8.74 3.77
C TYR A 76 2.11 9.44 2.42
N GLU A 77 3.14 10.16 2.02
CA GLU A 77 3.35 10.53 0.64
C GLU A 77 3.89 9.31 -0.13
N LEU A 78 3.28 9.04 -1.28
CA LEU A 78 3.62 7.90 -2.13
C LEU A 78 4.42 8.40 -3.33
N SER A 79 5.60 7.84 -3.56
CA SER A 79 6.31 8.00 -4.84
C SER A 79 6.11 6.76 -5.70
N PHE A 80 5.86 6.99 -6.98
CA PHE A 80 5.63 5.95 -7.96
C PHE A 80 6.83 5.82 -8.90
N GLY A 81 7.14 4.60 -9.30
CA GLY A 81 8.17 4.31 -10.29
C GLY A 81 7.80 3.07 -11.10
N ALA A 82 8.45 2.91 -12.25
CA ALA A 82 8.34 1.69 -13.03
C ALA A 82 8.95 0.52 -12.26
N ASN A 83 8.31 -0.64 -12.34
CA ASN A 83 8.86 -1.90 -11.84
C ASN A 83 10.16 -2.20 -12.61
N PRO A 84 11.28 -2.46 -11.91
CA PRO A 84 12.54 -2.79 -12.57
C PRO A 84 12.47 -4.02 -13.48
N ASN A 85 11.55 -4.95 -13.18
CA ASN A 85 11.38 -6.20 -13.91
C ASN A 85 10.29 -6.13 -15.00
N ASP A 86 9.41 -5.12 -14.94
CA ASP A 86 8.36 -4.88 -15.93
C ASP A 86 8.08 -3.37 -16.06
N PRO A 87 8.71 -2.69 -17.03
CA PRO A 87 8.58 -1.24 -17.16
C PRO A 87 7.16 -0.72 -17.38
N LEU A 88 6.20 -1.59 -17.74
CA LEU A 88 4.79 -1.24 -17.90
C LEU A 88 4.01 -1.28 -16.59
N ASP A 89 4.53 -1.91 -15.54
CA ASP A 89 3.91 -1.98 -14.21
C ASP A 89 4.42 -0.82 -13.35
N ILE A 90 3.51 0.07 -12.92
CA ILE A 90 3.84 1.20 -12.03
C ILE A 90 3.56 0.79 -10.60
N LEU A 91 4.58 0.93 -9.75
CA LEU A 91 4.56 0.53 -8.35
C LEU A 91 4.88 1.73 -7.45
N VAL A 92 4.40 1.68 -6.21
CA VAL A 92 4.96 2.52 -5.16
C VAL A 92 6.39 2.06 -4.87
N ASN A 93 7.37 2.94 -5.00
CA ASN A 93 8.78 2.63 -4.73
C ASN A 93 9.31 3.32 -3.47
N LYS A 94 8.55 4.29 -2.93
CA LYS A 94 8.90 5.00 -1.71
C LYS A 94 7.67 5.43 -0.95
N LEU A 95 7.76 5.31 0.38
CA LEU A 95 6.80 5.86 1.34
C LEU A 95 7.54 6.93 2.16
N ALA A 96 7.01 8.15 2.19
CA ALA A 96 7.50 9.19 3.10
C ALA A 96 6.42 9.49 4.15
N PRO A 97 6.65 9.21 5.45
CA PRO A 97 5.70 9.57 6.49
C PRO A 97 5.45 11.07 6.51
N VAL A 98 4.22 11.50 6.74
CA VAL A 98 3.88 12.93 6.88
C VAL A 98 4.22 13.43 8.29
N ASP A 99 3.93 12.62 9.30
CA ASP A 99 4.14 12.91 10.72
C ASP A 99 5.64 12.92 11.10
N GLU A 100 6.10 13.96 11.78
CA GLU A 100 7.51 14.17 12.14
C GLU A 100 8.08 13.11 13.10
N GLU A 101 7.27 12.58 14.01
CA GLU A 101 7.69 11.49 14.90
C GLU A 101 7.88 10.21 14.08
N VAL A 102 6.95 9.93 13.18
CA VAL A 102 7.03 8.76 12.30
C VAL A 102 8.21 8.89 11.35
N LYS A 103 8.50 10.08 10.80
CA LYS A 103 9.70 10.32 9.98
C LYS A 103 10.98 9.93 10.72
N LYS A 104 11.14 10.38 11.96
CA LYS A 104 12.31 10.04 12.80
C LYS A 104 12.41 8.54 13.05
N HIS A 105 11.29 7.87 13.34
CA HIS A 105 11.25 6.41 13.51
C HIS A 105 11.67 5.69 12.22
N PHE A 106 11.15 6.14 11.08
CA PHE A 106 11.46 5.60 9.76
C PHE A 106 12.96 5.68 9.46
N ASP A 107 13.54 6.87 9.62
CA ASP A 107 14.96 7.12 9.38
C ASP A 107 15.87 6.30 10.31
N ASN A 108 15.49 6.11 11.57
CA ASN A 108 16.26 5.32 12.52
C ASN A 108 16.15 3.81 12.24
N SER A 109 14.99 3.35 11.77
CA SER A 109 14.74 1.93 11.50
C SER A 109 15.41 1.47 10.20
N LEU A 110 15.45 2.32 9.18
CA LEU A 110 16.06 2.00 7.88
C LEU A 110 17.59 2.05 7.85
N LYS A 111 18.24 2.61 8.90
CA LYS A 111 19.70 2.64 9.05
C LYS A 111 20.28 1.36 9.67
N LYS A 112 19.42 0.45 10.14
CA LYS A 112 19.82 -0.85 10.70
C LYS A 112 19.91 -1.90 9.61
#